data_AF-A0A645FB18-F1
#
_entry.id   AF-A0A645FB18-F1
#
_cell.length_a   1.000
_cell.length_b   1.000
_cell.length_c   1.000
_cell.angle_alpha   90.00
_cell.angle_beta   90.00
_cell.angle_gamma   90.00
#
_symmetry.space_group_name_H-M   'P 1'
#
loop_
_entity.id
_entity.type
_entity.pdbx_description
1 polymer ?
#
loop_
_entity_poly.entity_id
_entity_poly.type
_entity_poly.pdbx_seq_one_letter_code
_entity_poly.pdbx_strand_id
1 'polypeptide(L)'
;MAKTNKGKALYLHCLPADITGVSCEAGEVAATVFDRYRDPLYKQASFKPYVIAAMIFLAKTKNPAEMLKQLEKRGELRHLGI
;
A
#
# COMPACT_ATOMS: atom_id res chain seq x y z
N MET A 1 3.84 -22.90 7.17
CA MET A 1 4.50 -22.37 5.96
C MET A 1 4.71 -23.39 4.84
N ALA A 2 4.98 -24.68 5.11
CA ALA A 2 5.25 -25.70 4.08
C ALA A 2 4.15 -25.88 3.01
N LYS A 3 2.89 -25.53 3.32
CA LYS A 3 1.76 -25.57 2.37
C LYS A 3 1.63 -24.34 1.47
N THR A 4 2.49 -23.34 1.63
CA THR A 4 2.47 -22.12 0.80
C THR A 4 3.38 -22.27 -0.41
N ASN A 5 3.11 -21.56 -1.50
CA ASN A 5 3.96 -21.61 -2.70
C ASN A 5 5.43 -21.33 -2.34
N LYS A 6 6.28 -22.34 -2.50
CA LYS A 6 7.71 -22.35 -2.12
C LYS A 6 7.99 -21.92 -0.66
N GLY A 7 7.04 -22.10 0.26
CA GLY A 7 7.19 -21.71 1.67
C GLY A 7 7.23 -20.19 1.92
N LYS A 8 6.97 -19.37 0.89
CA LYS A 8 7.18 -17.91 0.90
C LYS A 8 6.08 -17.15 0.16
N ALA A 9 4.83 -17.63 0.20
CA ALA A 9 3.72 -16.87 -0.36
C ALA A 9 3.69 -15.44 0.21
N LEU A 10 3.34 -14.47 -0.63
CA LEU A 10 3.24 -13.07 -0.21
C LEU A 10 2.14 -12.94 0.83
N TYR A 11 2.51 -12.66 2.08
CA TYR A 11 1.56 -12.34 3.13
C TYR A 11 1.03 -10.92 2.94
N LEU A 12 -0.29 -10.75 3.04
CA LEU A 12 -1.00 -9.48 2.90
C LEU A 12 -1.88 -9.27 4.13
N HIS A 13 -1.99 -8.01 4.56
CA HIS A 13 -2.84 -7.59 5.67
C HIS A 13 -3.16 -6.10 5.52
N CYS A 14 -4.38 -5.69 5.86
CA CYS A 14 -4.80 -4.29 5.69
C CYS A 14 -4.25 -3.33 6.76
N LEU A 15 -3.77 -3.88 7.88
CA LEU A 15 -3.26 -3.19 9.08
C LEU A 15 -4.35 -2.44 9.90
N PRO A 16 -4.19 -2.36 11.23
CA PRO A 16 -3.21 -3.10 12.05
C PRO A 16 -3.52 -4.62 12.05
N ALA A 17 -2.50 -5.44 12.27
CA ALA A 17 -2.68 -6.88 12.49
C ALA A 17 -2.56 -7.16 13.99
N ASP A 18 -3.27 -8.18 14.47
CA ASP A 18 -3.09 -8.69 15.83
C ASP A 18 -1.91 -9.67 15.85
N ILE A 19 -0.78 -9.21 16.39
CA ILE A 19 0.49 -9.93 16.36
C ILE A 19 0.67 -10.68 17.69
N THR A 20 0.71 -12.01 17.59
CA THR A 20 0.91 -12.93 18.71
C THR A 20 2.21 -12.60 19.45
N GLY A 21 2.11 -12.38 20.76
CA GLY A 21 3.24 -12.04 21.64
C GLY A 21 3.75 -10.61 21.52
N VAL A 22 3.08 -9.74 20.74
CA VAL A 22 3.45 -8.32 20.58
C VAL A 22 2.28 -7.40 20.91
N SER A 23 1.18 -7.46 20.14
CA SER A 23 0.00 -6.64 20.40
C SER A 23 -1.08 -7.37 21.21
N CYS A 24 -1.03 -8.71 21.26
CA CYS A 24 -1.95 -9.56 22.02
C CYS A 24 -1.28 -10.92 22.35
N GLU A 25 -1.84 -11.66 23.31
CA GLU A 25 -1.32 -12.98 23.73
C GLU A 25 -1.40 -14.02 22.60
N ALA A 26 -2.54 -14.08 21.90
CA ALA A 26 -2.77 -14.91 20.73
C ALA A 26 -3.52 -14.09 19.67
N GLY A 27 -2.95 -13.98 18.48
CA GLY A 27 -3.44 -13.12 17.40
C GLY A 27 -3.48 -13.78 16.03
N GLU A 28 -3.69 -12.97 15.01
CA GLU A 28 -3.86 -13.37 13.60
C GLU A 28 -2.55 -13.88 12.96
N VAL A 29 -1.40 -13.38 13.42
CA VAL A 29 -0.10 -13.67 12.82
C VAL A 29 1.02 -13.77 13.87
N ALA A 30 1.99 -14.65 13.61
CA ALA A 30 3.21 -14.74 14.41
C ALA A 30 4.15 -13.56 14.11
N ALA A 31 4.83 -13.03 15.14
CA ALA A 31 5.75 -11.89 15.01
C ALA A 31 6.79 -12.08 13.88
N THR A 32 7.41 -13.26 13.79
CA THR A 32 8.44 -13.55 12.77
C THR A 32 7.90 -13.62 11.33
N VAL A 33 6.61 -13.92 11.15
CA VAL A 33 5.96 -13.86 9.83
C VAL A 33 5.64 -12.41 9.49
N PHE A 34 5.10 -11.63 10.44
CA PHE A 34 4.82 -10.22 10.23
C PHE A 34 6.10 -9.44 9.87
N ASP A 35 7.17 -9.61 10.65
CA ASP A 35 8.45 -8.91 10.43
C ASP A 35 9.07 -9.24 9.08
N ARG A 36 8.98 -10.49 8.62
CA ARG A 36 9.47 -10.88 7.29
C ARG A 36 8.77 -10.13 6.15
N TYR A 37 7.50 -9.79 6.32
CA TYR A 37 6.68 -9.15 5.28
C TYR A 37 6.33 -7.68 5.61
N ARG A 38 6.96 -7.08 6.62
CA ARG A 38 6.64 -5.71 7.08
C ARG A 38 6.76 -4.67 5.96
N ASP A 39 7.88 -4.69 5.23
CA ASP A 39 8.09 -3.75 4.11
C ASP A 39 7.05 -3.96 2.98
N PRO A 40 6.78 -5.19 2.52
CA PRO A 40 5.65 -5.46 1.62
C PRO A 40 4.29 -4.97 2.13
N LEU A 41 3.96 -5.16 3.41
CA LEU A 41 2.70 -4.71 4.01
C LEU A 41 2.59 -3.17 4.02
N TYR A 42 3.69 -2.48 4.34
CA TYR A 42 3.72 -1.02 4.32
C TYR A 42 3.65 -0.49 2.89
N LYS A 43 4.31 -1.17 1.94
CA LYS A 43 4.16 -0.85 0.51
C LYS A 43 2.73 -1.09 0.03
N GLN A 44 2.08 -2.17 0.45
CA GLN A 44 0.66 -2.43 0.17
C GLN A 44 -0.23 -1.27 0.67
N ALA A 45 -0.07 -0.87 1.93
CA ALA A 45 -0.85 0.23 2.52
C ALA A 45 -0.62 1.56 1.80
N SER A 46 0.59 1.80 1.29
CA SER A 46 0.95 3.02 0.55
C SER A 46 0.14 3.25 -0.74
N PHE A 47 -0.51 2.22 -1.29
CA PHE A 47 -1.35 2.37 -2.47
C PHE A 47 -2.73 2.98 -2.17
N LYS A 48 -3.25 2.84 -0.94
CA LYS A 48 -4.60 3.28 -0.57
C LYS A 48 -4.86 4.78 -0.88
N PRO A 49 -3.95 5.72 -0.55
CA PRO A 49 -4.14 7.14 -0.90
C PRO A 49 -4.28 7.38 -2.41
N TYR A 50 -3.45 6.71 -3.22
CA TYR A 50 -3.47 6.87 -4.68
C TYR A 50 -4.72 6.26 -5.32
N VAL A 51 -5.23 5.13 -4.79
CA VAL A 51 -6.49 4.53 -5.26
C VAL A 51 -7.66 5.46 -5.00
N ILE A 52 -7.74 6.07 -3.81
CA ILE A 52 -8.79 7.06 -3.48
C ILE A 52 -8.68 8.29 -4.40
N ALA A 53 -7.45 8.80 -4.62
CA ALA A 53 -7.21 9.91 -5.54
C ALA A 53 -7.66 9.57 -6.98
N ALA A 54 -7.39 8.35 -7.45
CA ALA A 54 -7.84 7.88 -8.76
C ALA A 54 -9.38 7.83 -8.86
N MET A 55 -10.07 7.34 -7.82
CA MET A 55 -11.54 7.34 -7.76
C MET A 55 -12.11 8.76 -7.89
N ILE A 56 -11.56 9.72 -7.13
CA ILE A 56 -11.96 11.14 -7.21
C ILE A 56 -11.67 11.71 -8.60
N PHE A 57 -10.47 11.44 -9.14
CA PHE A 57 -10.03 11.97 -10.42
C PHE A 57 -10.91 11.51 -11.58
N LEU A 58 -11.28 10.22 -11.61
CA LEU A 58 -12.18 9.65 -12.60
C LEU A 58 -13.61 10.21 -12.48
N ALA A 59 -14.08 10.49 -11.26
CA ALA A 59 -15.40 11.06 -11.04
C ALA A 59 -15.51 12.56 -11.41
N LYS A 60 -14.38 13.29 -11.40
CA LYS A 60 -14.35 14.75 -11.60
C LYS A 60 -13.75 15.21 -12.92
N THR A 61 -13.11 14.31 -13.68
CA THR A 61 -12.39 14.65 -14.90
C THR A 61 -12.96 13.91 -16.10
N LYS A 62 -13.56 14.64 -17.05
CA LYS A 62 -14.19 14.05 -18.25
C LYS A 62 -13.20 13.28 -19.13
N ASN A 63 -11.96 13.78 -19.28
CA ASN A 63 -10.88 13.09 -20.00
C ASN A 63 -9.64 12.98 -19.09
N PRO A 64 -9.55 11.92 -18.27
CA PRO A 64 -8.47 11.72 -17.31
C PRO A 64 -7.09 11.63 -17.95
N ALA A 65 -6.97 10.99 -19.11
CA ALA A 65 -5.68 10.79 -19.79
C ALA A 65 -5.10 12.11 -20.30
N GLU A 66 -5.95 12.97 -20.89
CA GLU A 66 -5.53 14.30 -21.35
C GLU A 66 -5.16 15.21 -20.18
N MET A 67 -5.93 15.19 -19.09
CA MET A 67 -5.60 15.97 -17.88
C MET A 67 -4.24 15.57 -17.28
N LEU A 68 -3.89 14.28 -17.27
CA LEU A 68 -2.58 13.83 -16.82
C LEU A 68 -1.44 14.36 -17.70
N LYS A 69 -1.60 14.35 -19.03
CA LYS A 69 -0.62 14.96 -19.95
C LYS A 69 -0.47 16.47 -19.72
N GLN A 70 -1.57 17.15 -19.42
CA GLN A 70 -1.53 18.59 -19.11
C GLN A 70 -0.83 18.89 -17.78
N LEU A 71 -1.01 18.04 -16.75
CA LEU A 71 -0.29 18.13 -15.48
C LEU A 71 1.21 17.89 -15.68
N GLU A 72 1.58 16.86 -16.44
CA GLU A 72 2.96 16.56 -16.79
C GLU A 72 3.62 17.73 -17.54
N LYS A 73 2.96 18.28 -18.57
CA LYS A 73 3.47 19.42 -19.34
C LYS A 73 3.65 20.68 -18.50
N ARG A 74 2.78 20.91 -17.51
CA ARG A 74 2.91 22.03 -16.57
C ARG A 74 4.14 21.92 -15.67
N GLY A 75 4.51 20.69 -15.28
CA GLY A 75 5.76 20.43 -14.55
C GLY A 75 5.86 21.18 -13.22
N GLU A 76 4.74 21.51 -12.57
CA GLU A 76 4.73 22.25 -11.31
C GLU A 76 5.38 21.44 -10.19
N LEU A 77 6.39 22.03 -9.56
CA LEU A 77 7.10 21.39 -8.45
C LEU A 77 6.20 21.29 -7.23
N ARG A 78 6.04 20.07 -6.71
CA ARG A 78 5.36 19.83 -5.42
C ARG A 78 6.12 20.44 -4.25
N HIS A 79 7.46 20.42 -4.29
CA HIS A 79 8.34 21.00 -3.28
C HIS A 79 9.52 21.68 -3.98
N LEU A 80 9.98 22.82 -3.44
CA LEU A 80 11.09 23.60 -4.00
C LEU A 80 12.49 22.99 -3.69
N GLY A 81 12.55 21.85 -3.01
CA GLY A 81 13.80 21.14 -2.71
C GLY A 81 14.71 21.86 -1.71
N ILE A 82 14.18 22.86 -0.99
CA ILE A 82 14.80 23.52 0.17
C ILE A 82 14.19 23.00 1.48
#